data_AF-A0A933RM94-F1
#
_entry.id   AF-A0A933RM94-F1
#
_cell.length_a   1.000
_cell.length_b   1.000
_cell.length_c   1.000
_cell.angle_alpha   90.00
_cell.angle_beta   90.00
_cell.angle_gamma   90.00
#
_symmetry.space_group_name_H-M   'P 1'
#
loop_
_entity.id
_entity.type
_entity.pdbx_description
1 polymer ?
#
loop_
_entity_poly.entity_id
_entity_poly.type
_entity_poly.pdbx_seq_one_letter_code
_entity_poly.pdbx_strand_id
1 'polypeptide(L)' 'MFKTRITEMLGIEYPILAGGMQWLSRAEFVSAVSEAGGLGFITA' A
#
# COMPACT_ATOMS: atom_id res chain seq x y z
N MET A 1 -12.41 11.43 -2.97
CA MET A 1 -10.94 11.39 -2.93
C MET A 1 -10.49 11.88 -1.56
N PHE A 2 -9.91 11.00 -0.75
CA PHE A 2 -9.42 11.36 0.58
C PHE A 2 -8.05 12.03 0.44
N LYS A 3 -7.97 13.36 0.64
CA LYS A 3 -6.69 14.06 0.72
C LYS A 3 -6.25 14.16 2.17
N THR A 4 -5.16 13.47 2.48
CA THR A 4 -4.51 13.46 3.79
C THR A 4 -3.03 13.73 3.64
N ARG A 5 -2.35 14.07 4.74
CA ARG A 5 -0.88 14.19 4.75
C ARG A 5 -0.18 12.94 4.23
N ILE A 6 -0.75 11.75 4.45
CA ILE A 6 -0.17 10.48 4.01
C ILE A 6 -0.28 10.31 2.49
N THR A 7 -1.46 10.55 1.91
CA THR A 7 -1.67 10.45 0.46
C THR A 7 -0.80 11.44 -0.30
N GLU A 8 -0.61 12.66 0.23
CA GLU A 8 0.26 13.68 -0.39
C GLU A 8 1.74 13.35 -0.26
N MET A 9 2.17 12.83 0.90
CA MET A 9 3.56 12.48 1.16
C MET A 9 4.02 11.25 0.37
N LEU A 10 3.14 10.27 0.17
CA LEU A 10 3.47 8.97 -0.43
C LEU A 10 2.98 8.81 -1.88
N GLY A 11 2.18 9.76 -2.39
CA GLY A 11 1.67 9.73 -3.77
C GLY A 11 0.65 8.61 -4.04
N ILE A 12 -0.14 8.24 -3.03
CA ILE A 12 -1.16 7.18 -3.13
C ILE A 12 -2.58 7.76 -3.13
N GLU A 13 -3.53 7.05 -3.73
CA GLU A 13 -4.93 7.50 -3.89
C GLU A 13 -5.70 7.41 -2.57
N TYR A 14 -5.47 6.33 -1.81
CA TYR A 14 -6.14 6.06 -0.56
C TYR A 14 -5.16 6.08 0.61
N PRO A 15 -5.52 6.64 1.78
CA PRO A 15 -4.69 6.60 2.98
C PRO A 15 -4.71 5.21 3.64
N ILE A 16 -4.54 4.15 2.86
CA ILE A 16 -4.60 2.75 3.26
C ILE A 16 -3.22 2.13 3.04
N LEU A 17 -2.65 1.62 4.12
CA LEU A 17 -1.38 0.92 4.11
C LEU A 17 -1.63 -0.56 4.45
N ALA A 18 -1.21 -1.46 3.57
CA ALA A 18 -1.18 -2.88 3.85
C ALA A 18 0.14 -3.21 4.56
N GLY A 19 0.08 -3.39 5.88
CA GLY A 19 1.25 -3.69 6.70
C GLY A 19 2.04 -4.92 6.22
N GLY A 20 3.34 -4.96 6.53
CA GLY A 20 4.19 -6.10 6.22
C GLY A 20 3.79 -7.33 7.04
N MET A 21 3.30 -8.37 6.38
CA MET A 21 2.88 -9.63 7.00
C MET A 21 3.80 -10.75 6.53
N GLN A 22 4.57 -11.33 7.45
CA GLN A 22 5.49 -12.44 7.15
C GLN A 22 4.72 -13.55 6.42
N TRP A 23 5.30 -14.07 5.34
CA TRP A 23 4.72 -15.09 4.44
C TRP A 23 3.59 -14.64 3.50
N LEU A 24 2.90 -13.52 3.78
CA LEU A 24 1.77 -13.04 2.98
C LEU A 24 2.13 -11.86 2.07
N SER A 25 3.03 -10.98 2.52
CA SER A 25 3.49 -9.78 1.81
C SER A 25 4.43 -10.09 0.64
N ARG A 26 3.95 -10.93 -0.29
CA ARG A 26 4.58 -11.28 -1.56
C ARG A 26 4.22 -10.28 -2.66
N ALA A 27 4.91 -10.41 -3.81
CA ALA A 27 4.72 -9.56 -4.98
C ALA A 27 3.25 -9.45 -5.40
N GLU A 28 2.50 -10.56 -5.44
CA GLU A 28 1.11 -10.56 -5.91
C GLU A 28 0.16 -9.79 -5.00
N PHE A 29 0.37 -9.88 -3.68
CA PHE A 29 -0.41 -9.14 -2.70
C PHE A 29 -0.09 -7.65 -2.75
N VAL A 30 1.20 -7.31 -2.78
CA VAL A 30 1.66 -5.91 -2.80
C VAL A 30 1.28 -5.21 -4.11
N SER A 31 1.34 -5.90 -5.25
CA SER A 31 0.91 -5.36 -6.53
C SER A 31 -0.58 -5.06 -6.53
N ALA A 32 -1.42 -5.99 -6.03
CA ALA A 32 -2.86 -5.78 -5.94
C ALA A 32 -3.22 -4.57 -5.05
N VAL A 33 -2.51 -4.37 -3.93
CA VAL A 33 -2.69 -3.18 -3.07
C VAL A 33 -2.30 -1.89 -3.80
N SER A 34 -1.20 -1.92 -4.53
CA SER A 34 -0.70 -0.74 -5.27
C SER A 34 -1.62 -0.36 -6.43
N GLU A 35 -2.11 -1.34 -7.18
CA GLU A 35 -3.08 -1.16 -8.27
C GLU A 35 -4.44 -0.64 -7.76
N ALA A 36 -4.85 -1.05 -6.55
CA ALA A 36 -6.03 -0.53 -5.88
C ALA A 36 -5.84 0.91 -5.33
N GLY A 37 -4.64 1.51 -5.48
CA GLY A 37 -4.34 2.88 -5.06
C GLY A 37 -3.89 3.03 -3.60
N GLY A 38 -3.56 1.93 -2.92
CA GLY A 38 -2.95 1.92 -1.58
C GLY A 38 -1.43 1.73 -1.62
N LEU A 39 -0.82 1.59 -0.44
CA LEU A 39 0.61 1.27 -0.31
C LEU A 39 0.82 -0.11 0.34
N GLY A 40 1.57 -0.99 -0.31
CA GLY A 40 1.96 -2.29 0.24
C GLY A 40 3.47 -2.40 0.47
N PHE A 41 3.87 -3.30 1.38
CA PHE A 41 5.28 -3.59 1.68
C PHE A 41 5.61 -5.05 1.36
N ILE A 42 6.70 -5.28 0.62
CA ILE A 42 7.26 -6.62 0.44
C ILE A 42 8.04 -6.98 1.72
N THR A 43 7.79 -8.16 2.27
CA THR A 43 8.56 -8.68 3.41
C THR A 43 9.65 -9.62 2.92
N ALA A 44 10.88 -9.38 3.36
CA ALA A 44 12.02 -10.29 3.20
C ALA A 44 12.08 -11.32 4.33
#